data_AF-A0A2M7ZSP1-F1
#
_entry.id   AF-A0A2M7ZSP1-F1
#
_cell.length_a   1.000
_cell.length_b   1.000
_cell.length_c   1.000
_cell.angle_alpha   90.00
_cell.angle_beta   90.00
_cell.angle_gamma   90.00
#
_symmetry.space_group_name_H-M   'P 1'
#
loop_
_entity.id
_entity.type
_entity.pdbx_description
1 polymer ?
#
loop_
_entity_poly.entity_id
_entity_poly.type
_entity_poly.pdbx_seq_one_letter_code
_entity_poly.pdbx_strand_id
1 'polypeptide(L)'
;MTMKEILFHLRDKFLAGRASFEPDEEEILFGKFTETLKTAADENIFYTLPEISELFYEVFEAAIHAQLSKDLMQFIPTDIYFSFGKNISLFKQIINKNLIHSYLDHFRYSQFLKRIYGESRWQNLIEELIRKSNFNIRILFERHKSEYGSKPLFKVLSGQSSTDYSWNDCDKMSKDYSAAFINILQET
;
A
#
# COMPACT_ATOMS: atom_id res chain seq x y z
N MET A 1 -13.08 -23.81 -5.17
CA MET A 1 -11.74 -23.20 -5.07
C MET A 1 -11.66 -22.52 -3.72
N THR A 2 -10.64 -22.82 -2.94
CA THR A 2 -10.39 -22.19 -1.63
C THR A 2 -10.01 -20.73 -1.80
N MET A 3 -10.14 -19.91 -0.74
CA MET A 3 -9.72 -18.51 -0.78
C MET A 3 -8.23 -18.36 -1.12
N LYS A 4 -7.37 -19.25 -0.61
CA LYS A 4 -5.94 -19.28 -0.95
C LYS A 4 -5.71 -19.46 -2.45
N GLU A 5 -6.39 -20.43 -3.06
CA GLU A 5 -6.29 -20.69 -4.51
C GLU A 5 -6.80 -19.49 -5.33
N ILE A 6 -7.87 -18.83 -4.89
CA ILE A 6 -8.38 -17.61 -5.53
C ILE A 6 -7.32 -16.50 -5.51
N LEU A 7 -6.71 -16.25 -4.35
CA LEU A 7 -5.72 -15.18 -4.18
C LEU A 7 -4.44 -15.47 -4.97
N PHE A 8 -3.95 -16.72 -5.00
CA PHE A 8 -2.81 -17.09 -5.85
C PHE A 8 -3.08 -16.81 -7.32
N HIS A 9 -4.24 -17.22 -7.83
CA HIS A 9 -4.62 -16.98 -9.20
C HIS A 9 -4.72 -15.48 -9.52
N LEU A 10 -5.33 -14.68 -8.62
CA LEU A 10 -5.44 -13.23 -8.78
C LEU A 10 -4.06 -12.57 -8.79
N ARG A 11 -3.17 -12.96 -7.86
CA ARG A 11 -1.80 -12.46 -7.80
C ARG A 11 -1.07 -12.71 -9.12
N ASP A 12 -1.09 -13.94 -9.60
CA ASP A 12 -0.36 -14.33 -10.81
C ASP A 12 -0.88 -13.59 -12.05
N LYS A 13 -2.21 -13.44 -12.18
CA LYS A 13 -2.83 -12.63 -13.23
C LYS A 13 -2.46 -11.16 -13.13
N PHE A 14 -2.57 -10.57 -11.93
CA PHE A 14 -2.19 -9.17 -11.74
C PHE A 14 -0.71 -8.93 -12.01
N LEU A 15 0.19 -9.82 -11.61
CA LEU A 15 1.63 -9.73 -11.93
C LEU A 15 1.91 -9.80 -13.43
N ALA A 16 1.20 -10.65 -14.16
CA ALA A 16 1.31 -10.72 -15.61
C ALA A 16 0.80 -9.44 -16.32
N GLY A 17 -0.06 -8.68 -15.64
CA GLY A 17 -0.55 -7.37 -16.07
C GLY A 17 -1.57 -7.43 -17.20
N ARG A 18 -2.06 -6.25 -17.61
CA ARG A 18 -3.16 -6.10 -18.60
C ARG A 18 -2.89 -6.80 -19.93
N ALA A 19 -1.63 -6.90 -20.34
CA ALA A 19 -1.26 -7.55 -21.60
C ALA A 19 -1.59 -9.06 -21.63
N SER A 20 -1.79 -9.66 -20.45
CA SER A 20 -2.15 -11.07 -20.31
C SER A 20 -3.66 -11.32 -20.17
N PHE A 21 -4.46 -10.25 -20.17
CA PHE A 21 -5.90 -10.34 -19.95
C PHE A 21 -6.63 -10.58 -21.27
N GLU A 22 -7.55 -11.54 -21.25
CA GLU A 22 -8.53 -11.70 -22.33
C GLU A 22 -9.53 -10.53 -22.34
N PRO A 23 -10.26 -10.30 -23.45
CA PRO A 23 -11.36 -9.34 -23.46
C PRO A 23 -12.33 -9.62 -22.30
N ASP A 24 -12.68 -8.58 -21.55
CA ASP A 24 -13.53 -8.61 -20.35
C ASP A 24 -12.96 -9.32 -19.11
N GLU A 25 -11.75 -9.91 -19.18
CA GLU A 25 -11.16 -10.63 -18.04
C GLU A 25 -10.83 -9.68 -16.87
N GLU A 26 -10.51 -8.42 -17.15
CA GLU A 26 -10.23 -7.42 -16.11
C GLU A 26 -11.41 -7.24 -15.15
N GLU A 27 -12.62 -7.06 -15.69
CA GLU A 27 -13.83 -6.89 -14.89
C GLU A 27 -14.13 -8.14 -14.07
N ILE A 28 -13.92 -9.33 -14.66
CA ILE A 28 -14.09 -10.61 -13.98
C ILE A 28 -13.10 -10.75 -12.81
N LEU A 29 -11.82 -10.43 -13.02
CA LEU A 29 -10.79 -10.50 -11.99
C LEU A 29 -11.06 -9.49 -10.87
N PHE A 30 -11.47 -8.26 -11.21
CA PHE A 30 -11.82 -7.24 -10.23
C PHE A 30 -13.07 -7.61 -9.43
N GLY A 31 -14.10 -8.17 -10.09
CA GLY A 31 -15.28 -8.73 -9.44
C GLY A 31 -14.93 -9.85 -8.48
N LYS A 32 -14.09 -10.79 -8.90
CA LYS A 32 -13.64 -11.91 -8.08
C LYS A 32 -12.82 -11.45 -6.87
N PHE A 33 -11.94 -10.47 -7.04
CA PHE A 33 -11.22 -9.90 -5.91
C PHE A 33 -12.14 -9.16 -4.94
N THR A 34 -13.11 -8.39 -5.47
CA THR A 34 -14.12 -7.69 -4.67
C THR A 34 -14.92 -8.66 -3.79
N GLU A 35 -15.43 -9.74 -4.37
CA GLU A 35 -16.13 -10.80 -3.64
C GLU A 35 -15.21 -11.46 -2.60
N THR A 36 -13.93 -11.67 -2.95
CA THR A 36 -12.95 -12.24 -2.01
C THR A 36 -12.73 -11.34 -0.79
N LEU A 37 -12.62 -10.02 -0.98
CA LEU A 37 -12.51 -9.04 0.11
C LEU A 37 -13.76 -9.05 1.00
N LYS A 38 -14.95 -9.14 0.38
CA LYS A 38 -16.22 -9.21 1.09
C LYS A 38 -16.31 -10.46 1.96
N THR A 39 -16.07 -11.64 1.38
CA THR A 39 -16.06 -12.91 2.11
C THR A 39 -15.05 -12.89 3.26
N ALA A 40 -13.83 -12.36 3.02
CA ALA A 40 -12.82 -12.23 4.05
C ALA A 40 -13.28 -11.35 5.23
N ALA A 41 -13.98 -10.25 4.94
CA ALA A 41 -14.54 -9.37 5.96
C ALA A 41 -15.68 -10.04 6.73
N ASP A 42 -16.64 -10.65 6.02
CA ASP A 42 -17.83 -11.27 6.60
C ASP A 42 -17.47 -12.46 7.51
N GLU A 43 -16.52 -13.29 7.08
CA GLU A 43 -16.06 -14.48 7.82
C GLU A 43 -15.01 -14.17 8.88
N ASN A 44 -14.56 -12.92 8.97
CA ASN A 44 -13.45 -12.50 9.81
C ASN A 44 -12.19 -13.36 9.61
N ILE A 45 -11.80 -13.57 8.35
CA ILE A 45 -10.86 -14.63 7.93
C ILE A 45 -9.54 -14.63 8.70
N PHE A 46 -9.02 -13.47 9.11
CA PHE A 46 -7.75 -13.39 9.82
C PHE A 46 -7.78 -14.06 11.19
N TYR A 47 -8.95 -14.23 11.83
CA TYR A 47 -9.06 -14.99 13.07
C TYR A 47 -8.88 -16.49 12.87
N THR A 48 -9.31 -17.00 11.73
CA THR A 48 -9.25 -18.43 11.39
C THR A 48 -7.99 -18.78 10.60
N LEU A 49 -7.44 -17.84 9.85
CA LEU A 49 -6.37 -18.06 8.88
C LEU A 49 -5.44 -16.83 8.76
N PRO A 50 -4.70 -16.45 9.83
CA PRO A 50 -3.90 -15.23 9.86
C PRO A 50 -2.87 -15.12 8.73
N GLU A 51 -2.31 -16.25 8.29
CA GLU A 51 -1.28 -16.31 7.26
C GLU A 51 -1.80 -15.91 5.87
N ILE A 52 -3.12 -15.89 5.67
CA ILE A 52 -3.71 -15.41 4.42
C ILE A 52 -3.46 -13.91 4.20
N SER A 53 -3.11 -13.17 5.26
CA SER A 53 -2.73 -11.76 5.16
C SER A 53 -1.55 -11.52 4.21
N GLU A 54 -0.61 -12.48 4.10
CA GLU A 54 0.49 -12.39 3.13
C GLU A 54 -0.03 -12.43 1.69
N LEU A 55 -0.97 -13.32 1.39
CA LEU A 55 -1.52 -13.44 0.03
C LEU A 55 -2.34 -12.21 -0.37
N PHE A 56 -3.10 -11.62 0.56
CA PHE A 56 -3.77 -10.35 0.29
C PHE A 56 -2.77 -9.23 0.00
N TYR A 57 -1.67 -9.17 0.75
CA TYR A 57 -0.59 -8.23 0.50
C TYR A 57 0.02 -8.44 -0.89
N GLU A 58 0.38 -9.68 -1.25
CA GLU A 58 0.93 -10.01 -2.56
C GLU A 58 0.00 -9.62 -3.72
N VAL A 59 -1.32 -9.83 -3.57
CA VAL A 59 -2.31 -9.40 -4.58
C VAL A 59 -2.36 -7.87 -4.72
N PHE A 60 -2.32 -7.13 -3.61
CA PHE A 60 -2.27 -5.67 -3.66
C PHE A 60 -0.98 -5.17 -4.31
N GLU A 61 0.18 -5.70 -3.94
CA GLU A 61 1.46 -5.32 -4.57
C GLU A 61 1.47 -5.63 -6.06
N ALA A 62 0.95 -6.81 -6.46
CA ALA A 62 0.81 -7.17 -7.86
C ALA A 62 -0.05 -6.14 -8.63
N ALA A 63 -1.18 -5.72 -8.06
CA ALA A 63 -2.02 -4.68 -8.65
C ALA A 63 -1.35 -3.30 -8.71
N ILE A 64 -0.48 -2.97 -7.76
CA ILE A 64 0.30 -1.72 -7.76
C ILE A 64 1.35 -1.78 -8.87
N HIS A 65 2.16 -2.83 -8.93
CA HIS A 65 3.21 -3.02 -9.93
C HIS A 65 2.67 -3.02 -11.36
N ALA A 66 1.53 -3.68 -11.59
CA ALA A 66 0.87 -3.73 -12.88
C ALA A 66 0.03 -2.49 -13.22
N GLN A 67 0.06 -1.45 -12.38
CA GLN A 67 -0.70 -0.21 -12.55
C GLN A 67 -2.22 -0.42 -12.64
N LEU A 68 -2.73 -1.52 -12.07
CA LEU A 68 -4.16 -1.86 -12.03
C LEU A 68 -4.89 -1.18 -10.87
N SER A 69 -4.15 -0.82 -9.82
CA SER A 69 -4.71 -0.34 -8.55
C SER A 69 -5.67 0.84 -8.70
N LYS A 70 -5.40 1.77 -9.61
CA LYS A 70 -6.30 2.93 -9.83
C LYS A 70 -7.69 2.47 -10.27
N ASP A 71 -7.76 1.60 -11.26
CA ASP A 71 -9.01 1.14 -11.84
C ASP A 71 -9.70 0.13 -10.91
N LEU A 72 -8.91 -0.71 -10.25
CA LEU A 72 -9.40 -1.61 -9.19
C LEU A 72 -10.06 -0.82 -8.05
N MET A 73 -9.44 0.27 -7.58
CA MET A 73 -10.02 1.13 -6.53
C MET A 73 -11.20 1.95 -7.03
N GLN A 74 -11.37 2.15 -8.33
CA GLN A 74 -12.59 2.72 -8.88
C GLN A 74 -13.72 1.68 -8.90
N PHE A 75 -13.39 0.41 -9.17
CA PHE A 75 -14.32 -0.70 -9.28
C PHE A 75 -14.88 -1.15 -7.92
N ILE A 76 -14.04 -1.35 -6.91
CA ILE A 76 -14.45 -1.91 -5.62
C ILE A 76 -15.45 -0.98 -4.90
N PRO A 77 -16.61 -1.47 -4.44
CA PRO A 77 -17.52 -0.71 -3.57
C PRO A 77 -16.87 -0.26 -2.27
N THR A 78 -17.06 1.00 -1.89
CA THR A 78 -16.42 1.61 -0.69
C THR A 78 -16.79 0.87 0.59
N ASP A 79 -18.02 0.38 0.71
CA ASP A 79 -18.47 -0.38 1.89
C ASP A 79 -17.74 -1.72 2.06
N ILE A 80 -17.47 -2.43 0.95
CA ILE A 80 -16.72 -3.69 0.99
C ILE A 80 -15.29 -3.42 1.42
N TYR A 81 -14.66 -2.40 0.84
CA TYR A 81 -13.29 -2.03 1.16
C TYR A 81 -13.15 -1.52 2.61
N PHE A 82 -14.15 -0.82 3.11
CA PHE A 82 -14.23 -0.38 4.50
C PHE A 82 -14.34 -1.56 5.46
N SER A 83 -15.25 -2.50 5.19
CA SER A 83 -15.44 -3.70 6.00
C SER A 83 -14.20 -4.58 6.05
N PHE A 84 -13.51 -4.75 4.92
CA PHE A 84 -12.21 -5.44 4.89
C PHE A 84 -11.16 -4.72 5.75
N GLY A 85 -11.06 -3.39 5.64
CA GLY A 85 -10.19 -2.59 6.49
C GLY A 85 -10.50 -2.73 7.98
N LYS A 86 -11.78 -2.72 8.37
CA LYS A 86 -12.17 -3.01 9.77
C LYS A 86 -11.74 -4.40 10.20
N ASN A 87 -11.89 -5.41 9.35
CA ASN A 87 -11.47 -6.76 9.68
C ASN A 87 -9.95 -6.84 9.93
N ILE A 88 -9.16 -6.15 9.12
CA ILE A 88 -7.72 -5.94 9.37
C ILE A 88 -7.51 -5.25 10.73
N SER A 89 -8.31 -4.23 11.04
CA SER A 89 -8.15 -3.44 12.26
C SER A 89 -8.45 -4.23 13.54
N LEU A 90 -9.54 -5.00 13.56
CA LEU A 90 -10.03 -5.73 14.72
C LEU A 90 -9.12 -6.89 15.17
N PHE A 91 -8.40 -7.51 14.24
CA PHE A 91 -7.61 -8.69 14.55
C PHE A 91 -6.38 -8.35 15.40
N LYS A 92 -6.32 -8.90 16.63
CA LYS A 92 -5.37 -8.44 17.66
C LYS A 92 -3.93 -8.96 17.52
N GLN A 93 -3.72 -10.04 16.76
CA GLN A 93 -2.36 -10.56 16.56
C GLN A 93 -1.63 -9.80 15.45
N ILE A 94 -0.34 -10.08 15.27
CA ILE A 94 0.49 -9.45 14.26
C ILE A 94 -0.04 -9.85 12.87
N ILE A 95 -0.80 -8.97 12.24
CA ILE A 95 -1.02 -9.01 10.78
C ILE A 95 0.28 -8.63 10.10
N ASN A 96 0.52 -9.17 8.92
CA ASN A 96 1.50 -8.62 8.01
C ASN A 96 1.29 -7.08 7.88
N LYS A 97 2.25 -6.31 8.41
CA LYS A 97 2.19 -4.83 8.37
C LYS A 97 2.16 -4.31 6.95
N ASN A 98 2.76 -5.03 6.01
CA ASN A 98 2.78 -4.66 4.61
C ASN A 98 1.37 -4.72 4.02
N LEU A 99 0.49 -5.66 4.45
CA LEU A 99 -0.92 -5.63 4.06
C LEU A 99 -1.60 -4.31 4.47
N ILE A 100 -1.36 -3.87 5.72
CA ILE A 100 -1.91 -2.61 6.21
C ILE A 100 -1.36 -1.43 5.39
N HIS A 101 -0.06 -1.43 5.10
CA HIS A 101 0.56 -0.36 4.33
C HIS A 101 0.03 -0.32 2.89
N SER A 102 -0.05 -1.46 2.20
CA SER A 102 -0.60 -1.54 0.84
C SER A 102 -2.09 -1.19 0.81
N TYR A 103 -2.86 -1.54 1.86
CA TYR A 103 -4.23 -1.04 2.03
C TYR A 103 -4.26 0.50 2.12
N LEU A 104 -3.41 1.09 2.95
CA LEU A 104 -3.30 2.55 3.11
C LEU A 104 -2.79 3.26 1.84
N ASP A 105 -1.97 2.59 1.02
CA ASP A 105 -1.45 3.16 -0.22
C ASP A 105 -2.54 3.40 -1.27
N HIS A 106 -3.66 2.66 -1.23
CA HIS A 106 -4.79 2.91 -2.12
C HIS A 106 -5.49 4.25 -1.88
N PHE A 107 -5.37 4.83 -0.68
CA PHE A 107 -5.90 6.17 -0.38
C PHE A 107 -5.13 7.28 -1.10
N ARG A 108 -4.01 6.98 -1.79
CA ARG A 108 -3.30 7.95 -2.62
C ARG A 108 -4.02 8.22 -3.95
N TYR A 109 -4.91 7.32 -4.37
CA TYR A 109 -5.65 7.48 -5.63
C TYR A 109 -6.78 8.48 -5.44
N SER A 110 -6.69 9.62 -6.15
CA SER A 110 -7.66 10.72 -6.05
C SER A 110 -9.11 10.30 -6.35
N GLN A 111 -9.31 9.29 -7.22
CA GLN A 111 -10.64 8.78 -7.52
C GLN A 111 -11.27 8.04 -6.32
N PHE A 112 -10.46 7.30 -5.56
CA PHE A 112 -10.93 6.65 -4.35
C PHE A 112 -11.23 7.68 -3.26
N LEU A 113 -10.33 8.65 -3.05
CA LEU A 113 -10.53 9.73 -2.07
C LEU A 113 -11.81 10.52 -2.29
N LYS A 114 -12.15 10.85 -3.55
CA LYS A 114 -13.39 11.54 -3.89
C LYS A 114 -14.64 10.75 -3.48
N ARG A 115 -14.60 9.42 -3.62
CA ARG A 115 -15.72 8.54 -3.30
C ARG A 115 -16.00 8.43 -1.81
N ILE A 116 -14.98 8.61 -0.98
CA ILE A 116 -15.09 8.54 0.49
C ILE A 116 -15.08 9.93 1.15
N TYR A 117 -15.12 11.01 0.35
CA TYR A 117 -14.99 12.37 0.85
C TYR A 117 -16.17 12.74 1.75
N GLY A 118 -15.88 13.28 2.94
CA GLY A 118 -16.91 13.68 3.92
C GLY A 118 -17.44 12.53 4.78
N GLU A 119 -16.99 11.30 4.57
CA GLU A 119 -17.40 10.15 5.38
C GLU A 119 -16.49 9.97 6.61
N SER A 120 -16.96 10.38 7.79
CA SER A 120 -16.19 10.33 9.05
C SER A 120 -15.73 8.93 9.47
N ARG A 121 -16.43 7.88 9.03
CA ARG A 121 -16.10 6.48 9.36
C ARG A 121 -14.68 6.08 8.94
N TRP A 122 -14.15 6.68 7.86
CA TRP A 122 -12.81 6.38 7.35
C TRP A 122 -11.72 6.97 8.23
N GLN A 123 -11.96 8.12 8.87
CA GLN A 123 -10.96 8.79 9.71
C GLN A 123 -10.48 7.87 10.83
N ASN A 124 -11.42 7.29 11.58
CA ASN A 124 -11.12 6.41 12.70
C ASN A 124 -10.37 5.15 12.24
N LEU A 125 -10.82 4.55 11.13
CA LEU A 125 -10.19 3.35 10.59
C LEU A 125 -8.75 3.62 10.12
N ILE A 126 -8.53 4.70 9.38
CA ILE A 126 -7.20 5.08 8.89
C ILE A 126 -6.26 5.34 10.07
N GLU A 127 -6.72 6.08 11.08
CA GLU A 127 -5.92 6.35 12.27
C GLU A 127 -5.52 5.05 12.99
N GLU A 128 -6.46 4.14 13.20
CA GLU A 128 -6.22 2.86 13.86
C GLU A 128 -5.18 2.02 13.11
N LEU A 129 -5.33 1.92 11.79
CA LEU A 129 -4.40 1.18 10.92
C LEU A 129 -3.00 1.82 10.88
N ILE A 130 -2.90 3.16 10.85
CA ILE A 130 -1.63 3.88 10.93
C ILE A 130 -0.91 3.56 12.25
N ARG A 131 -1.62 3.67 13.38
CA ARG A 131 -1.06 3.38 14.72
C ARG A 131 -0.61 1.93 14.82
N LYS A 132 -1.44 1.00 14.34
CA LYS A 132 -1.20 -0.45 14.43
C LYS A 132 0.00 -0.90 13.60
N SER A 133 0.17 -0.34 12.40
CA SER A 133 1.25 -0.72 11.48
C SER A 133 2.49 0.15 11.60
N ASN A 134 2.46 1.19 12.43
CA ASN A 134 3.47 2.24 12.51
C ASN A 134 3.74 2.90 11.15
N PHE A 135 2.71 3.09 10.33
CA PHE A 135 2.83 3.69 9.00
C PHE A 135 3.20 5.18 9.12
N ASN A 136 4.49 5.47 9.01
CA ASN A 136 5.04 6.81 9.22
C ASN A 136 5.96 7.21 8.06
N ILE A 137 6.37 8.48 8.06
CA ILE A 137 7.19 9.05 6.97
C ILE A 137 8.52 8.32 6.77
N ARG A 138 9.13 7.78 7.83
CA ARG A 138 10.37 7.02 7.72
C ARG A 138 10.13 5.71 6.98
N ILE A 139 9.09 4.96 7.33
CA ILE A 139 8.73 3.73 6.62
C ILE A 139 8.46 4.04 5.14
N LEU A 140 7.69 5.09 4.88
CA LEU A 140 7.40 5.52 3.51
C LEU A 140 8.68 5.84 2.74
N PHE A 141 9.56 6.64 3.32
CA PHE A 141 10.83 7.01 2.71
C PHE A 141 11.70 5.79 2.41
N GLU A 142 11.83 4.85 3.35
CA GLU A 142 12.61 3.63 3.15
C GLU A 142 12.05 2.73 2.04
N ARG A 143 10.72 2.59 1.94
CA ARG A 143 10.08 1.84 0.84
C ARG A 143 10.41 2.47 -0.52
N HIS A 144 10.20 3.78 -0.67
CA HIS A 144 10.51 4.47 -1.93
C HIS A 144 12.00 4.47 -2.26
N LYS A 145 12.87 4.55 -1.25
CA LYS A 145 14.33 4.41 -1.46
C LYS A 145 14.69 3.00 -1.94
N SER A 146 14.05 1.96 -1.41
CA SER A 146 14.29 0.58 -1.86
C SER A 146 13.89 0.37 -3.33
N GLU A 147 12.76 0.95 -3.75
CA GLU A 147 12.24 0.82 -5.11
C GLU A 147 12.91 1.76 -6.13
N TYR A 148 13.23 2.98 -5.70
CA TYR A 148 13.63 4.09 -6.55
C TYR A 148 14.96 4.71 -6.13
N GLY A 149 15.82 4.00 -5.39
CA GLY A 149 17.02 4.54 -4.75
C GLY A 149 17.90 5.43 -5.63
N SER A 150 18.07 5.05 -6.90
CA SER A 150 18.88 5.78 -7.90
C SER A 150 18.11 6.85 -8.68
N LYS A 151 16.78 6.91 -8.55
CA LYS A 151 15.95 7.92 -9.23
C LYS A 151 16.08 9.27 -8.53
N PRO A 152 16.04 10.39 -9.27
CA PRO A 152 16.01 11.72 -8.68
C PRO A 152 14.78 11.91 -7.78
N LEU A 153 15.01 12.36 -6.54
CA LEU A 153 13.99 12.87 -5.63
C LEU A 153 13.87 14.38 -5.74
N PHE A 154 15.01 15.09 -5.78
CA PHE A 154 15.05 16.54 -5.99
C PHE A 154 15.92 16.89 -7.18
N LYS A 155 15.47 17.87 -7.98
CA LYS A 155 16.30 18.58 -8.95
C LYS A 155 16.48 20.01 -8.45
N VAL A 156 17.71 20.37 -8.11
CA VAL A 156 18.05 21.71 -7.59
C VAL A 156 18.71 22.50 -8.72
N LEU A 157 18.17 23.69 -8.99
CA LEU A 157 18.70 24.61 -9.98
C LEU A 157 19.72 25.53 -9.33
N SER A 158 20.90 25.66 -9.93
CA SER A 158 21.95 26.59 -9.50
C SER A 158 22.49 27.36 -10.71
N GLY A 159 22.03 28.60 -10.87
CA GLY A 159 22.36 29.41 -12.05
C GLY A 159 21.89 28.74 -13.34
N GLN A 160 22.83 28.38 -14.22
CA GLN A 160 22.57 27.71 -15.51
C GLN A 160 22.69 26.18 -15.45
N SER A 161 22.94 25.59 -14.27
CA SER A 161 23.04 24.15 -14.11
C SER A 161 21.91 23.59 -13.23
N SER A 162 21.68 22.29 -13.38
CA SER A 162 20.78 21.53 -12.51
C SER A 162 21.52 20.34 -11.91
N THR A 163 21.33 20.10 -10.62
CA THR A 163 21.85 18.91 -9.93
C THR A 163 20.68 18.04 -9.50
N ASP A 164 20.75 16.77 -9.85
CA ASP A 164 19.77 15.76 -9.44
C ASP A 164 20.29 15.06 -8.19
N TYR A 165 19.48 15.08 -7.13
CA TYR A 165 19.71 14.34 -5.90
C TYR A 165 18.79 13.14 -5.88
N SER A 166 19.37 11.94 -5.90
CA SER A 166 18.62 10.70 -5.81
C SER A 166 18.05 10.46 -4.40
N TRP A 167 17.15 9.49 -4.28
CA TRP A 167 16.69 9.01 -2.97
C TRP A 167 17.85 8.59 -2.06
N ASN A 168 18.85 7.90 -2.62
CA ASN A 168 20.05 7.50 -1.88
C ASN A 168 20.90 8.70 -1.45
N ASP A 169 21.03 9.73 -2.30
CA ASP A 169 21.77 10.95 -1.93
C ASP A 169 21.08 11.68 -0.78
N CYS A 170 19.76 11.79 -0.83
CA CYS A 170 18.96 12.43 0.22
C CYS A 170 19.05 11.66 1.55
N ASP A 171 19.00 10.32 1.51
CA ASP A 171 19.17 9.47 2.70
C ASP A 171 20.54 9.68 3.34
N LYS A 172 21.60 9.68 2.52
CA LYS A 172 22.96 9.92 2.98
C LYS A 172 23.08 11.30 3.62
N MET A 173 22.62 12.35 2.94
CA MET A 173 22.64 13.72 3.47
C MET A 173 21.89 13.83 4.80
N SER A 174 20.70 13.23 4.90
CA SER A 174 19.92 13.25 6.14
C SER A 174 20.67 12.57 7.31
N LYS A 175 21.37 11.47 7.04
CA LYS A 175 22.19 10.76 8.03
C LYS A 175 23.41 11.58 8.44
N ASP A 176 24.09 12.19 7.48
CA ASP A 176 25.26 13.04 7.73
C ASP A 176 24.87 14.25 8.60
N TYR A 177 23.75 14.92 8.30
CA TYR A 177 23.23 16.01 9.15
C TYR A 177 22.84 15.50 10.54
N SER A 178 22.13 14.38 10.65
CA SER A 178 21.75 13.82 11.94
C SER A 178 22.97 13.50 12.81
N ALA A 179 24.04 12.94 12.22
CA ALA A 179 25.28 12.66 12.93
C ALA A 179 25.98 13.94 13.40
N ALA A 180 26.05 14.96 12.54
CA ALA A 180 26.60 16.27 12.89
C ALA A 180 25.85 16.93 14.05
N PHE A 181 24.51 16.92 14.03
CA PHE A 181 23.70 17.45 15.12
C PHE A 181 23.91 16.71 16.44
N ILE A 182 23.99 15.37 16.40
CA ILE A 182 24.24 14.56 17.60
C ILE A 182 25.61 14.91 18.20
N ASN A 183 26.66 15.05 17.38
CA ASN A 183 27.98 15.42 17.86
C ASN A 183 27.98 16.78 18.56
N ILE A 184 27.33 17.79 17.96
CA ILE A 184 27.19 19.13 18.57
C ILE A 184 26.50 19.05 19.94
N LEU A 185 25.45 18.24 20.05
CA LEU A 185 24.69 18.08 21.31
C LEU A 185 25.45 17.28 22.38
N GLN A 186 26.42 16.46 22.01
CA GLN A 186 27.24 15.67 22.94
C GLN A 186 28.50 16.42 23.41
N GLU A 187 28.92 17.45 22.68
CA GLU A 187 30.01 18.36 23.07
C GLU A 187 29.55 19.47 24.03
N THR A 188 28.26 19.49 24.40
CA THR A 188 27.65 20.41 25.38
C THR A 188 27.36 19.71 26.70
#